data_AF-A0A183ILV4-F1
#
_entry.id   AF-A0A183ILV4-F1
#
_cell.length_a   1.000
_cell.length_b   1.000
_cell.length_c   1.000
_cell.angle_alpha   90.00
_cell.angle_beta   90.00
_cell.angle_gamma   90.00
#
_symmetry.space_group_name_H-M   'P 1'
#
loop_
_entity.id
_entity.type
_entity.pdbx_description
1 polymer ?
#
loop_
_entity_poly.entity_id
_entity_poly.type
_entity_poly.pdbx_seq_one_letter_code
_entity_poly.pdbx_strand_id
1 'polypeptide(L)'
;MIEKSVSRTVCCASAHYKFYFLYVYASSVYCIDAKLQFDDNAAFRHQDIFAYGQEVDQDVLEKMAEQNHLNYIRLSGNIGCLVNGAGLAMATMDLISQQGALPANFLDVGGMAMKEQISNAFRIIACDKNVKAVLVNIFGGIVDCEVVAKALEETLGSSAMALPIVVRLEGTNAQNALNVLSAGRLPVTTARDMDDAVKKVVALLPQAEVKSSDLNSVSLYHPALYLIVYFRFYFLLNV
;
A
#
# COMPACT_ATOMS: atom_id res chain seq x y z
N MET A 1 31.79 -2.40 32.69
CA MET A 1 30.52 -3.15 32.73
C MET A 1 29.59 -2.54 31.70
N ILE A 2 29.10 -3.30 30.73
CA ILE A 2 28.02 -2.86 29.85
C ILE A 2 26.73 -2.99 30.67
N GLU A 3 26.39 -1.96 31.42
CA GLU A 3 25.11 -1.93 32.12
C GLU A 3 24.03 -1.39 31.18
N LYS A 4 23.21 -2.33 30.71
CA LYS A 4 21.87 -2.15 30.10
C LYS A 4 21.81 -1.27 28.85
N SER A 5 21.41 -1.88 27.73
CA SER A 5 20.83 -1.16 26.59
C SER A 5 19.52 -0.48 27.04
N VAL A 6 19.59 0.80 27.40
CA VAL A 6 18.41 1.60 27.70
C VAL A 6 17.97 2.27 26.40
N SER A 7 16.92 1.73 25.76
CA SER A 7 16.24 2.47 24.70
C SER A 7 15.33 3.52 25.33
N ARG A 8 15.61 4.81 25.12
CA ARG A 8 14.67 5.89 25.43
C ARG A 8 14.01 6.37 24.15
N THR A 9 12.69 6.37 24.16
CA THR A 9 11.89 7.05 23.14
C THR A 9 11.55 8.44 23.65
N VAL A 10 11.97 9.47 22.93
CA VAL A 10 11.49 10.84 23.17
C VAL A 10 10.55 11.17 22.03
N CYS A 11 9.25 11.30 22.33
CA CYS A 11 8.30 11.90 21.41
C CYS A 11 8.40 13.42 21.54
N CYS A 12 8.81 14.08 20.47
CA CYS A 12 8.46 15.49 20.27
C CYS A 12 7.33 15.52 19.23
N ALA A 13 6.48 16.55 19.22
CA ALA A 13 5.26 16.60 18.40
C ALA A 13 5.47 16.39 16.87
N SER A 14 6.71 16.35 16.39
CA SER A 14 7.09 16.19 14.99
C SER A 14 8.06 15.02 14.73
N ALA A 15 8.44 14.25 15.76
CA ALA A 15 9.49 13.22 15.60
C ALA A 15 9.51 12.16 16.71
N HIS A 16 9.82 10.94 16.30
CA HIS A 16 10.15 9.81 17.16
C HIS A 16 11.66 9.57 17.15
N TYR A 17 12.28 9.73 18.30
CA TYR A 17 13.70 9.47 18.47
C TYR A 17 13.91 8.16 19.22
N LYS A 18 14.69 7.24 18.64
CA LYS A 18 15.09 6.00 19.31
C LYS A 18 16.60 5.90 19.36
N PHE A 19 17.14 6.04 20.55
CA PHE A 19 18.58 5.90 20.80
C PHE A 19 18.90 4.43 21.11
N TYR A 20 19.85 3.87 20.37
CA TYR A 20 20.37 2.53 20.59
C TYR A 20 21.78 2.65 21.18
N PHE A 21 22.02 1.94 22.30
CA PHE A 21 23.31 1.93 23.01
C PHE A 21 23.74 3.29 23.59
N LEU A 22 23.25 3.56 24.80
CA LEU A 22 23.82 4.61 25.66
C LEU A 22 25.05 4.04 26.38
N TYR A 23 26.21 4.62 26.15
CA TYR A 23 27.47 4.22 26.79
C TYR A 23 27.84 5.23 27.87
N VAL A 24 28.10 4.76 29.08
CA VAL A 24 28.53 5.61 30.19
C VAL A 24 30.02 5.45 30.40
N TYR A 25 30.76 6.55 30.27
CA TYR A 25 32.20 6.59 30.52
C TYR A 25 32.55 7.84 31.33
N ALA A 26 33.32 7.64 32.41
CA ALA A 26 33.78 8.72 33.30
C ALA A 26 32.66 9.71 33.70
N SER A 27 31.51 9.19 34.16
CA SER A 27 30.33 9.96 34.56
C SER A 27 29.65 10.78 33.44
N SER A 28 29.99 10.53 32.17
CA SER A 28 29.33 11.10 31.00
C SER A 28 28.57 10.03 30.22
N VAL A 29 27.43 10.39 29.63
CA VAL A 29 26.59 9.49 28.82
C VAL A 29 26.75 9.84 27.34
N TYR A 30 27.08 8.85 26.53
CA TYR A 30 27.27 8.97 25.08
C TYR A 30 26.21 8.17 24.34
N CYS A 31 25.70 8.70 23.24
CA CYS A 31 24.85 7.96 22.32
C CYS A 31 25.72 7.39 21.20
N ILE A 32 25.81 6.07 21.08
CA ILE A 32 26.61 5.42 20.06
C ILE A 32 25.83 5.30 18.75
N ASP A 33 24.54 4.97 18.83
CA ASP A 33 23.68 4.81 17.65
C ASP A 33 22.30 5.44 17.89
N ALA A 34 21.72 6.02 16.85
CA ALA A 34 20.41 6.67 16.93
C ALA A 34 19.64 6.43 15.64
N LYS A 35 18.42 5.92 15.79
CA LYS A 35 17.42 5.90 14.73
C LYS A 35 16.39 6.99 14.99
N LEU A 36 16.31 7.93 14.07
CA LEU A 36 15.40 9.06 14.11
C LEU A 36 14.32 8.79 13.05
N GLN A 37 13.05 8.94 13.41
CA GLN A 37 11.94 8.89 12.48
C GLN A 37 11.15 10.19 12.63
N PHE A 38 11.02 10.94 11.54
CA PHE A 38 10.30 12.21 11.52
C PHE A 38 8.86 12.01 11.07
N ASP A 39 7.97 12.91 11.48
CA ASP A 39 6.62 12.99 10.92
C ASP A 39 6.67 13.74 9.59
N ASP A 40 6.34 13.06 8.50
CA ASP A 40 6.32 13.64 7.15
C ASP A 40 5.38 14.85 7.05
N ASN A 41 4.31 14.89 7.87
CA ASN A 41 3.40 16.04 7.93
C ASN A 41 4.06 17.29 8.52
N ALA A 42 5.22 17.16 9.17
CA ALA A 42 5.99 18.28 9.71
C ALA A 42 7.02 18.84 8.72
N ALA A 43 7.15 18.28 7.51
CA ALA A 43 8.13 18.70 6.52
C ALA A 43 8.04 20.18 6.17
N PHE A 44 6.83 20.75 6.11
CA PHE A 44 6.60 22.15 5.76
C PHE A 44 7.29 23.15 6.70
N ARG A 45 7.55 22.77 7.96
CA ARG A 45 8.15 23.61 9.01
C ARG A 45 9.58 23.22 9.39
N HIS A 46 10.12 22.15 8.82
CA HIS A 46 11.46 21.62 9.10
C HIS A 46 12.21 21.28 7.80
N GLN A 47 12.24 22.22 6.86
CA GLN A 47 12.85 22.02 5.54
C GLN A 47 14.34 21.69 5.62
N ASP A 48 15.03 22.22 6.63
CA ASP A 48 16.43 21.93 6.94
C ASP A 48 16.66 20.45 7.22
N ILE A 49 15.78 19.79 7.98
CA ILE A 49 15.86 18.37 8.30
C ILE A 49 15.56 17.51 7.07
N PHE A 50 14.49 17.82 6.35
CA PHE A 50 14.08 17.05 5.17
C PHE A 50 15.02 17.26 3.96
N ALA A 51 15.80 18.34 3.95
CA ALA A 51 16.88 18.55 2.98
C ALA A 51 18.07 17.59 3.17
N TYR A 52 18.27 17.04 4.37
CA TYR A 52 19.25 15.97 4.61
C TYR A 52 18.77 14.60 4.14
N GLY A 53 17.55 14.50 3.60
CA GLY A 53 16.98 13.29 3.05
C GLY A 53 17.96 12.64 2.09
N GLN A 54 18.73 11.67 2.60
CA GLN A 54 19.62 10.88 1.79
C GLN A 54 18.76 10.17 0.75
N GLU A 55 19.28 10.07 -0.47
CA GLU A 55 18.84 9.07 -1.44
C GLU A 55 19.11 7.69 -0.81
N VAL A 56 18.23 7.26 0.09
CA VAL A 56 18.12 5.87 0.46
C VAL A 56 17.75 5.16 -0.84
N ASP A 57 18.29 3.96 -1.05
CA ASP A 57 18.01 3.11 -2.20
C ASP A 57 16.53 2.69 -2.17
N GLN A 58 15.66 3.63 -2.52
CA GLN A 58 14.21 3.50 -2.51
C GLN A 58 13.80 2.81 -3.80
N ASP A 59 12.77 1.95 -3.72
CA ASP A 59 12.27 1.27 -4.90
C ASP A 59 11.87 2.30 -5.96
N VAL A 60 12.31 2.07 -7.20
CA VAL A 60 12.08 2.98 -8.33
C VAL A 60 10.58 3.25 -8.53
N LEU A 61 9.71 2.27 -8.26
CA LEU A 61 8.26 2.40 -8.37
C LEU A 61 7.68 3.27 -7.25
N GLU A 62 8.20 3.17 -6.03
CA GLU A 62 7.81 4.03 -4.90
C GLU A 62 8.21 5.48 -5.17
N LYS A 63 9.42 5.71 -5.68
CA LYS A 63 9.87 7.05 -6.09
C LYS A 63 9.01 7.62 -7.22
N MET A 64 8.64 6.81 -8.21
CA MET A 64 7.71 7.23 -9.28
C MET A 64 6.32 7.56 -8.73
N ALA A 65 5.83 6.82 -7.74
CA ALA A 65 4.54 7.07 -7.11
C ALA A 65 4.53 8.37 -6.31
N GLU A 66 5.57 8.64 -5.51
CA GLU A 66 5.71 9.88 -4.76
C GLU A 66 5.71 11.12 -5.67
N GLN A 67 6.42 11.05 -6.80
CA GLN A 67 6.42 12.12 -7.82
C GLN A 67 5.04 12.39 -8.41
N ASN A 68 4.15 11.40 -8.38
CA ASN A 68 2.77 11.50 -8.86
C ASN A 68 1.76 11.71 -7.73
N HIS A 69 2.23 11.98 -6.51
CA HIS A 69 1.40 12.15 -5.31
C HIS A 69 0.50 10.93 -5.03
N LEU A 70 1.05 9.73 -5.17
CA LEU A 70 0.39 8.46 -4.91
C LEU A 70 1.02 7.79 -3.68
N ASN A 71 0.18 7.26 -2.80
CA ASN A 71 0.64 6.46 -1.66
C ASN A 71 0.84 5.02 -2.12
N TYR A 72 2.07 4.66 -2.49
CA TYR A 72 2.41 3.33 -3.01
C TYR A 72 3.48 2.68 -2.15
N ILE A 73 3.30 1.39 -1.85
CA ILE A 73 4.32 0.55 -1.21
C ILE A 73 4.37 -0.75 -1.99
N ARG A 74 5.58 -1.15 -2.42
CA ARG A 74 5.76 -2.39 -3.15
C ARG A 74 5.78 -3.59 -2.21
N LEU A 75 5.09 -4.66 -2.60
CA LEU A 75 5.04 -5.93 -1.87
C LEU A 75 5.51 -7.07 -2.80
N SER A 76 5.66 -8.29 -2.25
CA SER A 76 6.19 -9.45 -2.97
C SER A 76 5.12 -10.32 -3.66
N GLY A 77 3.90 -9.81 -3.84
CA GLY A 77 2.78 -10.56 -4.39
C GLY A 77 2.61 -10.50 -5.91
N ASN A 78 1.47 -10.98 -6.38
CA ASN A 78 1.14 -11.14 -7.80
C ASN A 78 -0.15 -10.43 -8.25
N ILE A 79 -0.94 -9.91 -7.31
CA ILE A 79 -2.15 -9.14 -7.62
C ILE A 79 -1.90 -7.65 -7.35
N GLY A 80 -1.89 -6.85 -8.41
CA GLY A 80 -1.82 -5.40 -8.30
C GLY A 80 -3.12 -4.83 -7.74
N CYS A 81 -3.06 -3.92 -6.78
CA CYS A 81 -4.24 -3.31 -6.19
C CYS A 81 -4.26 -1.80 -6.51
N LEU A 82 -5.40 -1.28 -6.98
CA LEU A 82 -5.64 0.16 -7.09
C LEU A 82 -6.93 0.48 -6.33
N VAL A 83 -6.79 1.23 -5.25
CA VAL A 83 -7.87 1.50 -4.30
C VAL A 83 -7.89 2.98 -3.92
N ASN A 84 -9.05 3.52 -3.56
CA ASN A 84 -9.15 4.83 -2.92
C ASN A 84 -9.42 4.68 -1.41
N GLY A 85 -8.57 5.32 -0.60
CA GLY A 85 -8.57 5.26 0.84
C GLY A 85 -7.70 4.13 1.39
N ALA A 86 -6.75 4.49 2.26
CA ALA A 86 -5.84 3.56 2.92
C ALA A 86 -6.54 2.40 3.66
N GLY A 87 -7.68 2.67 4.33
CA GLY A 87 -8.44 1.62 5.03
C GLY A 87 -9.04 0.58 4.08
N LEU A 88 -9.56 1.03 2.93
CA LEU A 88 -10.10 0.13 1.91
C LEU A 88 -8.97 -0.63 1.20
N ALA A 89 -7.82 0.01 1.01
CA ALA A 89 -6.64 -0.63 0.44
C ALA A 89 -6.13 -1.79 1.32
N MET A 90 -6.02 -1.56 2.65
CA MET A 90 -5.66 -2.62 3.60
C MET A 90 -6.69 -3.76 3.61
N ALA A 91 -7.99 -3.44 3.69
CA ALA A 91 -9.04 -4.46 3.66
C ALA A 91 -9.02 -5.29 2.35
N THR A 92 -8.70 -4.66 1.22
CA THR A 92 -8.57 -5.33 -0.07
C THR A 92 -7.42 -6.34 -0.08
N MET A 93 -6.27 -5.94 0.44
CA MET A 93 -5.10 -6.82 0.57
C MET A 93 -5.36 -8.00 1.51
N ASP A 94 -6.06 -7.76 2.62
CA ASP A 94 -6.42 -8.81 3.58
C ASP A 94 -7.33 -9.86 2.92
N LEU A 95 -8.35 -9.43 2.17
CA LEU A 95 -9.27 -10.34 1.49
C LEU A 95 -8.57 -11.14 0.37
N ILE A 96 -7.66 -10.52 -0.38
CA ILE A 96 -6.82 -11.22 -1.36
C ILE A 96 -5.99 -12.31 -0.68
N SER A 97 -5.37 -11.97 0.45
CA SER A 97 -4.54 -12.89 1.23
C SER A 97 -5.36 -14.06 1.79
N GLN A 98 -6.58 -13.80 2.26
CA GLN A 98 -7.51 -14.83 2.74
C GLN A 98 -7.94 -15.80 1.64
N GLN A 99 -7.97 -15.36 0.37
CA GLN A 99 -8.27 -16.22 -0.79
C GLN A 99 -7.02 -16.92 -1.35
N GLY A 100 -5.88 -16.86 -0.65
CA GLY A 100 -4.67 -17.62 -0.99
C GLY A 100 -3.79 -17.01 -2.08
N ALA A 101 -4.04 -15.76 -2.46
CA ALA A 101 -3.17 -14.99 -3.35
C ALA A 101 -2.40 -13.92 -2.56
N LEU A 102 -1.39 -13.29 -3.18
CA LEU A 102 -0.56 -12.29 -2.50
C LEU A 102 -0.73 -10.92 -3.18
N PRO A 103 -1.06 -9.86 -2.41
CA PRO A 103 -1.09 -8.50 -2.96
C PRO A 103 0.34 -8.07 -3.35
N ALA A 104 0.49 -7.55 -4.57
CA ALA A 104 1.77 -7.09 -5.12
C ALA A 104 2.13 -5.68 -4.65
N ASN A 105 1.14 -4.91 -4.19
CA ASN A 105 1.37 -3.55 -3.73
C ASN A 105 0.23 -3.10 -2.80
N PHE A 106 0.55 -2.11 -1.98
CA PHE A 106 -0.42 -1.17 -1.43
C PHE A 106 -0.45 0.04 -2.35
N LEU A 107 -1.62 0.51 -2.80
CA LEU A 107 -1.76 1.76 -3.53
C LEU A 107 -3.08 2.43 -3.16
N ASP A 108 -2.96 3.64 -2.62
CA ASP A 108 -4.06 4.56 -2.36
C ASP A 108 -3.95 5.81 -3.25
N VAL A 109 -4.93 5.98 -4.15
CA VAL A 109 -5.04 7.17 -5.04
C VAL A 109 -5.68 8.39 -4.36
N GLY A 110 -6.18 8.23 -3.14
CA GLY A 110 -6.89 9.26 -2.39
C GLY A 110 -8.35 9.46 -2.81
N GLY A 111 -9.08 10.25 -2.01
CA GLY A 111 -10.52 10.51 -2.21
C GLY A 111 -10.85 11.57 -3.27
N MET A 112 -9.86 12.25 -3.84
CA MET A 112 -10.01 13.25 -4.91
C MET A 112 -9.17 12.87 -6.13
N ALA A 113 -9.07 11.57 -6.42
CA ALA A 113 -8.22 11.05 -7.48
C ALA A 113 -8.62 11.63 -8.85
N MET A 114 -7.68 12.33 -9.48
CA MET A 114 -7.85 12.83 -10.84
C MET A 114 -7.55 11.73 -11.86
N LYS A 115 -8.08 11.90 -13.07
CA LYS A 115 -7.85 11.00 -14.21
C LYS A 115 -6.37 10.69 -14.46
N GLU A 116 -5.51 11.71 -14.36
CA GLU A 116 -4.07 11.56 -14.56
C GLU A 116 -3.41 10.72 -13.45
N GLN A 117 -3.80 10.93 -12.18
CA GLN A 117 -3.30 10.14 -11.05
C GLN A 117 -3.68 8.66 -11.19
N ILE A 118 -4.92 8.38 -11.61
CA ILE A 118 -5.38 7.00 -11.87
C ILE A 118 -4.56 6.37 -13.00
N SER A 119 -4.35 7.11 -14.09
CA SER A 119 -3.57 6.63 -15.24
C SER A 119 -2.11 6.34 -14.87
N ASN A 120 -1.49 7.20 -14.05
CA ASN A 120 -0.13 7.01 -13.56
C ASN A 120 -0.04 5.85 -12.56
N ALA A 121 -1.03 5.67 -11.69
CA ALA A 121 -1.13 4.51 -10.80
C ALA A 121 -1.15 3.19 -11.59
N PHE A 122 -1.92 3.10 -12.67
CA PHE A 122 -1.91 1.92 -13.55
C PHE A 122 -0.55 1.68 -14.20
N ARG A 123 0.11 2.74 -14.69
CA ARG A 123 1.46 2.62 -15.29
C ARG A 123 2.46 2.08 -14.28
N ILE A 124 2.42 2.56 -13.03
CA ILE A 124 3.31 2.10 -11.96
C ILE A 124 3.08 0.61 -11.66
N ILE A 125 1.81 0.18 -11.50
CA ILE A 125 1.47 -1.23 -11.29
C ILE A 125 1.95 -2.09 -12.45
N ALA A 126 1.78 -1.63 -13.69
CA ALA A 126 2.16 -2.38 -14.88
C ALA A 126 3.68 -2.49 -15.09
N CYS A 127 4.47 -1.60 -14.51
CA CYS A 127 5.93 -1.70 -14.50
C CYS A 127 6.41 -2.86 -13.61
N ASP A 128 5.62 -3.31 -12.64
CA ASP A 128 5.99 -4.44 -11.79
C ASP A 128 5.73 -5.79 -12.50
N LYS A 129 6.82 -6.47 -12.85
CA LYS A 129 6.81 -7.77 -13.54
C LYS A 129 6.16 -8.90 -12.71
N ASN A 130 6.07 -8.72 -11.39
CA ASN A 130 5.44 -9.70 -10.50
C ASN A 130 3.92 -9.71 -10.65
N VAL A 131 3.32 -8.57 -11.04
CA VAL A 131 1.88 -8.43 -11.21
C VAL A 131 1.40 -9.28 -12.39
N LYS A 132 0.40 -10.13 -12.13
CA LYS A 132 -0.25 -11.00 -13.12
C LYS A 132 -1.71 -10.67 -13.35
N ALA A 133 -2.36 -10.01 -12.40
CA ALA A 133 -3.72 -9.49 -12.53
C ALA A 133 -3.85 -8.22 -11.68
N VAL A 134 -4.79 -7.34 -12.04
CA VAL A 134 -5.04 -6.09 -11.30
C VAL A 134 -6.46 -6.07 -10.78
N LEU A 135 -6.62 -5.77 -9.49
CA LEU A 135 -7.90 -5.46 -8.86
C LEU A 135 -8.02 -3.95 -8.66
N VAL A 136 -9.03 -3.37 -9.31
CA VAL A 136 -9.44 -1.98 -9.14
C VAL A 136 -10.66 -1.99 -8.23
N ASN A 137 -10.53 -1.46 -7.03
CA ASN A 137 -11.60 -1.40 -6.05
C ASN A 137 -11.81 0.06 -5.64
N ILE A 138 -12.82 0.71 -6.22
CA ILE A 138 -13.12 2.11 -5.92
C ILE A 138 -14.51 2.22 -5.31
N PHE A 139 -14.56 2.87 -4.15
CA PHE A 139 -15.81 3.31 -3.55
C PHE A 139 -16.00 4.81 -3.83
N GLY A 140 -16.92 5.09 -4.75
CA GLY A 140 -17.35 6.40 -5.17
C GLY A 140 -18.10 7.13 -4.06
N GLY A 141 -17.87 8.43 -4.01
CA GLY A 141 -18.45 9.36 -3.06
C GLY A 141 -18.13 10.74 -3.55
N ILE A 142 -16.94 11.24 -3.17
CA ILE A 142 -16.32 12.41 -3.80
C ILE A 142 -15.75 12.06 -5.18
N VAL A 143 -15.17 10.86 -5.34
CA VAL A 143 -14.70 10.35 -6.64
C VAL A 143 -15.89 9.90 -7.48
N ASP A 144 -15.93 10.36 -8.73
CA ASP A 144 -16.89 9.92 -9.74
C ASP A 144 -16.37 8.65 -10.45
N CYS A 145 -17.14 7.57 -10.38
CA CYS A 145 -16.78 6.29 -11.00
C CYS A 145 -16.66 6.40 -12.53
N GLU A 146 -17.37 7.32 -13.19
CA GLU A 146 -17.23 7.52 -14.64
C GLU A 146 -15.85 8.08 -15.01
N VAL A 147 -15.27 8.93 -14.16
CA VAL A 147 -13.91 9.45 -14.37
C VAL A 147 -12.90 8.31 -14.30
N VAL A 148 -13.09 7.37 -13.35
CA VAL A 148 -12.27 6.17 -13.23
C VAL A 148 -12.40 5.28 -14.47
N ALA A 149 -13.62 5.01 -14.92
CA ALA A 149 -13.87 4.21 -16.12
C ALA A 149 -13.23 4.81 -17.37
N LYS A 150 -13.38 6.12 -17.59
CA LYS A 150 -12.75 6.83 -18.72
C LYS A 150 -11.22 6.81 -18.63
N ALA A 151 -10.65 6.98 -17.44
CA ALA A 151 -9.20 6.88 -17.21
C ALA A 151 -8.67 5.49 -17.57
N LEU A 152 -9.39 4.45 -17.15
CA LEU A 152 -9.12 3.05 -17.48
C LEU A 152 -9.15 2.82 -19.00
N GLU A 153 -10.21 3.26 -19.67
CA GLU A 153 -10.34 3.07 -21.12
C GLU A 153 -9.22 3.73 -21.90
N GLU A 154 -8.85 4.95 -21.53
CA GLU A 154 -7.78 5.66 -22.21
C GLU A 154 -6.41 5.04 -21.94
N THR A 155 -6.14 4.62 -20.70
CA THR A 155 -4.86 4.02 -20.33
C THR A 155 -4.66 2.67 -21.01
N LEU A 156 -5.71 1.85 -21.08
CA LEU A 156 -5.67 0.54 -21.72
C LEU A 156 -5.76 0.63 -23.25
N GLY A 157 -6.46 1.62 -23.80
CA GLY A 157 -6.49 1.87 -25.23
C GLY A 157 -5.15 2.39 -25.77
N SER A 158 -4.40 3.13 -24.95
CA SER A 158 -3.12 3.73 -25.34
C SER A 158 -1.90 2.85 -25.06
N SER A 159 -2.04 1.81 -24.21
CA SER A 159 -0.93 0.94 -23.82
C SER A 159 -1.20 -0.51 -24.18
N ALA A 160 -0.18 -1.23 -24.67
CA ALA A 160 -0.26 -2.66 -24.97
C ALA A 160 -0.23 -3.53 -23.69
N MET A 161 -0.96 -3.12 -22.67
CA MET A 161 -1.00 -3.80 -21.38
C MET A 161 -1.90 -5.03 -21.49
N ALA A 162 -1.28 -6.20 -21.36
CA ALA A 162 -1.96 -7.51 -21.48
C ALA A 162 -2.48 -8.07 -20.15
N LEU A 163 -2.37 -7.31 -19.04
CA LEU A 163 -2.78 -7.77 -17.73
C LEU A 163 -4.31 -7.82 -17.64
N PRO A 164 -4.91 -8.93 -17.18
CA PRO A 164 -6.34 -9.00 -16.95
C PRO A 164 -6.71 -8.14 -15.73
N ILE A 165 -7.83 -7.41 -15.84
CA ILE A 165 -8.25 -6.43 -14.84
C ILE A 165 -9.63 -6.81 -14.32
N VAL A 166 -9.78 -6.84 -13.00
CA VAL A 166 -11.08 -6.91 -12.33
C VAL A 166 -11.41 -5.56 -11.74
N VAL A 167 -12.62 -5.08 -12.01
CA VAL A 167 -13.08 -3.76 -11.56
C VAL A 167 -14.32 -3.91 -10.69
N ARG A 168 -14.26 -3.39 -9.47
CA ARG A 168 -15.39 -3.19 -8.57
C ARG A 168 -15.54 -1.69 -8.31
N LEU A 169 -16.65 -1.13 -8.77
CA LEU A 169 -17.02 0.27 -8.57
C LEU A 169 -18.34 0.31 -7.81
N GLU A 170 -18.40 1.08 -6.73
CA GLU A 170 -19.62 1.38 -6.01
C GLU A 170 -19.75 2.89 -5.80
N GLY A 171 -20.95 3.40 -5.49
CA GLY A 171 -21.16 4.83 -5.22
C GLY A 171 -21.51 5.67 -6.46
N THR A 172 -21.10 6.94 -6.46
CA THR A 172 -21.50 7.95 -7.45
C THR A 172 -21.22 7.51 -8.89
N ASN A 173 -22.27 7.46 -9.73
CA ASN A 173 -22.26 7.04 -11.13
C ASN A 173 -21.67 5.64 -11.42
N ALA A 174 -21.59 4.76 -10.42
CA ALA A 174 -21.01 3.42 -10.57
C ALA A 174 -21.69 2.60 -11.68
N GLN A 175 -23.03 2.62 -11.75
CA GLN A 175 -23.76 1.86 -12.76
C GLN A 175 -23.41 2.28 -14.19
N ASN A 176 -23.30 3.59 -14.44
CA ASN A 176 -22.90 4.09 -15.76
C ASN A 176 -21.47 3.70 -16.09
N ALA A 177 -20.56 3.84 -15.13
CA ALA A 177 -19.16 3.45 -15.27
C ALA A 177 -19.02 1.95 -15.61
N LEU A 178 -19.78 1.08 -14.94
CA LEU A 178 -19.81 -0.36 -15.22
C LEU A 178 -20.39 -0.66 -16.60
N ASN A 179 -21.41 0.07 -17.04
CA ASN A 179 -21.97 -0.08 -18.39
C ASN A 179 -20.95 0.32 -19.47
N VAL A 180 -20.21 1.41 -19.26
CA VAL A 180 -19.12 1.85 -20.16
C VAL A 180 -18.06 0.76 -20.26
N LEU A 181 -17.56 0.28 -19.11
CA LEU A 181 -16.52 -0.76 -19.08
C LEU A 181 -16.99 -2.10 -19.69
N SER A 182 -18.26 -2.44 -19.55
CA SER A 182 -18.83 -3.68 -20.11
C SER A 182 -19.09 -3.60 -21.62
N ALA A 183 -19.32 -2.39 -22.16
CA ALA A 183 -19.48 -2.15 -23.59
C ALA A 183 -18.13 -2.00 -24.32
N GLY A 184 -17.07 -1.68 -23.58
CA GLY A 184 -15.71 -1.57 -24.09
C GLY A 184 -15.14 -2.89 -24.62
N ARG A 185 -14.13 -2.80 -25.49
CA ARG A 185 -13.39 -3.97 -26.03
C ARG A 185 -12.17 -4.36 -25.18
N LEU A 186 -12.14 -3.90 -23.93
CA LEU A 186 -10.98 -4.03 -23.06
C LEU A 186 -11.05 -5.33 -22.24
N PRO A 187 -9.91 -5.91 -21.82
CA PRO A 187 -9.86 -7.11 -21.00
C PRO A 187 -10.23 -6.82 -19.53
N VAL A 188 -11.41 -6.23 -19.33
CA VAL A 188 -11.93 -5.78 -18.03
C VAL A 188 -13.10 -6.67 -17.64
N THR A 189 -13.01 -7.27 -16.45
CA THR A 189 -14.10 -8.03 -15.84
C THR A 189 -14.71 -7.20 -14.71
N THR A 190 -16.01 -6.95 -14.77
CA THR A 190 -16.71 -6.24 -13.69
C THR A 190 -17.12 -7.21 -12.57
N ALA A 191 -17.03 -6.74 -11.33
CA ALA A 191 -17.45 -7.47 -10.14
C ALA A 191 -18.58 -6.75 -9.41
N ARG A 192 -19.48 -7.53 -8.79
CA ARG A 192 -20.69 -7.00 -8.15
C ARG A 192 -20.46 -6.53 -6.72
N ASP A 193 -19.61 -7.26 -6.01
CA ASP A 193 -19.25 -7.01 -4.62
C ASP A 193 -17.78 -7.40 -4.41
N MET A 194 -17.30 -7.20 -3.19
CA MET A 194 -15.90 -7.43 -2.86
C MET A 194 -15.50 -8.91 -2.94
N ASP A 195 -16.35 -9.83 -2.50
CA ASP A 195 -16.07 -11.26 -2.52
C ASP A 195 -16.00 -11.79 -3.96
N ASP A 196 -16.93 -11.35 -4.82
CA ASP A 196 -16.93 -11.62 -6.25
C ASP A 196 -15.67 -11.06 -6.92
N ALA A 197 -15.27 -9.84 -6.57
CA ALA A 197 -14.09 -9.19 -7.11
C ALA A 197 -12.80 -9.97 -6.79
N VAL A 198 -12.63 -10.35 -5.52
CA VAL A 198 -11.45 -11.09 -5.09
C VAL A 198 -11.42 -12.48 -5.72
N LYS A 199 -12.54 -13.21 -5.73
CA LYS A 199 -12.62 -14.54 -6.38
C LYS A 199 -12.26 -14.47 -7.87
N LYS A 200 -12.77 -13.46 -8.58
CA LYS A 200 -12.48 -13.25 -9.99
C LYS A 200 -11.00 -12.93 -10.23
N VAL A 201 -10.40 -12.03 -9.46
CA VAL A 201 -8.99 -11.65 -9.68
C VAL A 201 -8.04 -12.78 -9.36
N VAL A 202 -8.32 -13.57 -8.32
CA VAL A 202 -7.53 -14.76 -7.97
C VAL A 202 -7.66 -15.83 -9.05
N ALA A 203 -8.86 -16.04 -9.61
CA ALA A 203 -9.08 -16.98 -10.70
C ALA A 203 -8.35 -16.63 -12.01
N LEU A 204 -7.93 -15.37 -12.18
CA LEU A 204 -7.16 -14.91 -13.34
C LEU A 204 -5.65 -15.18 -13.21
N LEU A 205 -5.19 -15.59 -12.03
CA LEU A 205 -3.79 -15.98 -11.85
C LEU A 205 -3.51 -17.29 -12.61
N PRO A 206 -2.31 -17.44 -13.20
CA PRO A 206 -1.90 -18.71 -13.77
C PRO A 206 -1.98 -19.81 -12.71
N GLN A 207 -2.65 -20.92 -13.00
CA GLN A 207 -2.63 -22.08 -12.10
C GLN A 207 -1.23 -22.70 -12.12
N ALA A 208 -0.39 -22.28 -11.19
CA ALA A 208 0.83 -22.98 -10.84
C ALA A 208 0.50 -23.99 -9.73
N GLU A 209 0.93 -25.25 -9.88
CA GLU A 209 0.90 -26.24 -8.81
C GLU A 209 1.59 -25.67 -7.56
N VAL A 210 0.80 -25.29 -6.56
CA VAL A 210 1.33 -24.87 -5.26
C VAL A 210 1.98 -26.09 -4.61
N LYS A 211 3.31 -26.18 -4.68
CA LYS A 211 4.05 -27.15 -3.86
C LYS A 211 3.88 -26.74 -2.40
N SER A 212 3.38 -27.67 -1.61
CA SER A 212 3.12 -27.54 -0.16
C SER A 212 4.35 -27.19 0.70
N SER A 213 5.53 -27.01 0.09
CA SER A 213 6.76 -26.63 0.77
C SER A 213 6.80 -25.16 1.21
N ASP A 214 6.08 -24.25 0.54
CA ASP A 214 6.18 -22.80 0.81
C ASP A 214 5.18 -22.31 1.86
N LEU A 215 4.18 -23.13 2.21
CA LEU A 215 3.24 -22.86 3.30
C LEU A 215 3.85 -23.10 4.70
N ASN A 216 4.94 -23.86 4.79
CA ASN A 216 5.54 -24.25 6.08
C ASN A 216 6.60 -23.25 6.61
N SER A 217 7.02 -22.25 5.84
CA SER A 217 7.94 -21.21 6.33
C SER A 217 7.25 -19.97 6.89
N VAL A 218 5.92 -19.86 6.76
CA VAL A 218 5.14 -18.76 7.35
C VAL A 218 4.45 -19.25 8.62
N SER A 219 5.26 -19.57 9.64
CA SER A 219 4.74 -19.71 11.00
C SER A 219 4.41 -18.31 11.55
N LEU A 220 3.25 -17.78 11.16
CA LEU A 220 2.65 -16.58 11.77
C LEU A 220 2.01 -16.94 13.12
N TYR A 221 2.83 -17.42 14.06
CA TYR A 221 2.46 -17.52 15.48
C TYR A 221 3.67 -17.19 16.33
N HIS A 222 4.12 -15.93 16.27
CA HIS A 222 5.01 -15.42 17.30
C HIS A 222 4.19 -14.60 18.33
N PRO A 223 4.02 -15.09 19.58
CA PRO A 223 3.20 -14.41 20.60
C PRO A 223 3.68 -12.98 20.97
N ALA A 224 4.84 -12.54 20.48
CA ALA A 224 5.34 -11.18 20.65
C ALA A 224 4.59 -10.11 19.83
N LEU A 225 3.98 -10.47 18.69
CA LEU A 225 3.26 -9.51 17.84
C LEU A 225 1.88 -9.15 18.41
N TYR A 226 1.24 -10.06 19.13
CA TYR A 226 -0.02 -9.78 19.83
C TYR A 226 0.18 -8.77 20.97
N LEU A 227 1.34 -8.80 21.64
CA LEU A 227 1.64 -7.89 22.75
C LEU A 227 1.87 -6.44 22.29
N ILE A 228 2.40 -6.24 21.07
CA ILE A 228 2.65 -4.89 20.51
C ILE A 228 1.34 -4.23 20.05
N VAL A 229 0.41 -5.00 19.49
CA VAL A 229 -0.91 -4.48 19.07
C VAL A 229 -1.79 -4.19 20.30
N TYR A 230 -1.77 -5.03 21.33
CA TYR A 230 -2.52 -4.80 22.57
C TYR A 230 -2.00 -3.59 23.37
N PHE A 231 -0.68 -3.37 23.43
CA PHE A 231 -0.12 -2.19 24.12
C PHE A 231 -0.49 -0.87 23.45
N ARG A 232 -0.67 -0.86 22.12
CA ARG A 232 -1.06 0.35 21.38
C ARG A 232 -2.53 0.72 21.58
N PHE A 233 -3.40 -0.25 21.86
CA PHE A 233 -4.83 -0.01 22.10
C PHE A 233 -5.12 0.43 23.55
N TYR A 234 -4.36 -0.07 24.54
CA TYR A 234 -4.58 0.28 25.95
C TYR A 234 -4.20 1.74 26.28
N PHE A 235 -3.31 2.35 25.49
CA PHE A 235 -2.89 3.75 25.69
C PHE A 235 -3.84 4.78 25.05
N LEU A 236 -4.70 4.35 24.11
CA LEU A 236 -5.66 5.22 23.42
C LEU A 236 -7.02 5.34 24.14
N LEU A 237 -7.28 4.51 25.16
CA LEU A 237 -8.54 4.49 25.91
C LEU A 237 -8.44 5.07 27.33
N ASN A 238 -7.27 5.58 27.74
CA ASN A 238 -7.06 6.18 29.07
C ASN A 238 -6.37 7.56 29.03
N VAL A 239 -6.63 8.34 27.99
CA VAL A 239 -6.38 9.80 27.98
C VAL A 239 -7.68 10.50 27.68
#